data_AF-A0AAD9MKQ2-F1
#
_entry.id   AF-A0AAD9MKQ2-F1
#
_cell.length_a   1.000
_cell.length_b   1.000
_cell.length_c   1.000
_cell.angle_alpha   90.00
_cell.angle_beta   90.00
_cell.angle_gamma   90.00
#
_symmetry.space_group_name_H-M   'P 1'
#
loop_
_entity.id
_entity.type
_entity.pdbx_description
1 polymer ?
#
loop_
_entity_poly.entity_id
_entity_poly.type
_entity_poly.pdbx_seq_one_letter_code
_entity_poly.pdbx_strand_id
1 'polypeptide(L)'
;MEEIRHTFGNLVREVMWLHPHVQVSSYTQEHPSSDEVLVRCQTNGIIPAEQAMAESLFLAKEVFTHMEPGQQKAPFPVTGLLFDLDDTLYDVPAMKAQVATNIQRYMVAKLGVYEDDVVELCFRCYMDYGTTLSGLVVRLAAQGHHIDTEDWHAFVHHTLPYEEYLRPDPALRRMLSDIPYPMHIFTNADRKHALHCLELLGVADLFQSVVSFEEVQAAAAARGWARHGRPIVCKPAHQAYELALELTGLDPARTVWFDDSARNIAAGKRAGMHSVLVGRTGVEGTGADCQIESIHDLPRAAPWLFARACACEGAAPCRCGLEAKDAVAGAAREVAVSCAT
;
A
#
# COMPACT_ATOMS: atom_id res chain seq x y z
N MET A 1 -23.80 -28.40 5.95
CA MET A 1 -22.38 -28.63 5.59
C MET A 1 -21.59 -28.32 6.83
N GLU A 2 -20.87 -29.31 7.37
CA GLU A 2 -19.98 -29.12 8.52
C GLU A 2 -18.94 -28.05 8.20
N GLU A 3 -18.79 -27.11 9.12
CA GLU A 3 -17.75 -26.10 9.12
C GLU A 3 -16.41 -26.83 9.28
N ILE A 4 -15.62 -26.94 8.21
CA ILE A 4 -14.31 -27.59 8.24
C ILE A 4 -13.39 -26.71 9.08
N ARG A 5 -13.32 -26.98 10.38
CA ARG A 5 -12.32 -26.40 11.28
C ARG A 5 -11.02 -27.16 11.05
N HIS A 6 -10.05 -26.54 10.38
CA HIS A 6 -8.72 -27.10 10.25
C HIS A 6 -8.01 -27.06 11.62
N THR A 7 -7.75 -28.22 12.22
CA THR A 7 -6.91 -28.34 13.43
C THR A 7 -5.43 -28.33 13.01
N PHE A 8 -4.52 -27.94 13.91
CA PHE A 8 -3.07 -27.92 13.63
C PHE A 8 -2.58 -29.28 13.12
N GLY A 9 -3.05 -30.35 13.76
CA GLY A 9 -2.74 -31.71 13.34
C GLY A 9 -3.24 -32.08 11.93
N ASN A 10 -4.38 -31.55 11.48
CA ASN A 10 -4.91 -31.81 10.14
C ASN A 10 -4.02 -31.16 9.07
N LEU A 11 -3.60 -29.92 9.29
CA LEU A 11 -2.74 -29.20 8.37
C LEU A 11 -1.35 -29.85 8.28
N VAL A 12 -0.73 -30.16 9.43
CA VAL A 12 0.58 -30.84 9.44
C VAL A 12 0.50 -32.16 8.69
N ARG A 13 -0.57 -32.95 8.91
CA ARG A 13 -0.80 -34.19 8.15
C ARG A 13 -0.89 -33.93 6.64
N GLU A 14 -1.65 -32.93 6.21
CA GLU A 14 -1.81 -32.60 4.78
C GLU A 14 -0.49 -32.15 4.13
N VAL A 15 0.28 -31.29 4.81
CA VAL A 15 1.61 -30.86 4.34
C VAL A 15 2.57 -32.06 4.26
N MET A 16 2.53 -32.95 5.25
CA MET A 16 3.36 -34.17 5.23
C MET A 16 3.01 -35.11 4.06
N TRP A 17 1.75 -35.16 3.63
CA TRP A 17 1.37 -35.94 2.44
C TRP A 17 1.96 -35.38 1.13
N LEU A 18 2.33 -34.10 1.11
CA LEU A 18 2.98 -33.46 -0.04
C LEU A 18 4.51 -33.64 -0.03
N HIS A 19 5.08 -34.10 1.09
CA HIS A 19 6.51 -34.27 1.23
C HIS A 19 7.01 -35.48 0.40
N PRO A 20 7.96 -35.32 -0.53
CA PRO A 20 8.32 -36.32 -1.55
C PRO A 20 8.91 -37.63 -1.00
N HIS A 21 9.28 -37.64 0.29
CA HIS A 21 9.88 -38.77 0.98
C HIS A 21 8.99 -39.37 2.07
N VAL A 22 7.78 -38.84 2.29
CA VAL A 22 6.81 -39.37 3.27
C VAL A 22 5.89 -40.38 2.59
N GLN A 23 5.73 -41.55 3.21
CA GLN A 23 4.86 -42.63 2.71
C GLN A 23 3.58 -42.77 3.53
N VAL A 24 3.67 -42.52 4.84
CA VAL A 24 2.53 -42.61 5.77
C VAL A 24 2.60 -41.40 6.70
N SER A 25 1.46 -40.72 6.85
CA SER A 25 1.30 -39.66 7.85
C SER A 25 -0.04 -39.80 8.58
N SER A 26 0.01 -39.69 9.91
CA SER A 26 -1.17 -39.65 10.78
C SER A 26 -0.90 -38.78 12.01
N TYR A 27 -1.96 -38.31 12.65
CA TYR A 27 -1.86 -37.53 13.88
C TYR A 27 -2.93 -37.97 14.88
N THR A 28 -2.68 -37.79 16.16
CA THR A 28 -3.71 -37.91 17.21
C THR A 28 -4.56 -36.65 17.23
N GLN A 29 -5.89 -36.80 17.27
CA GLN A 29 -6.78 -35.65 17.51
C GLN A 29 -6.32 -34.89 18.76
N GLU A 30 -6.37 -33.55 18.67
CA GLU A 30 -6.05 -32.66 19.79
C GLU A 30 -6.93 -33.03 21.00
N HIS A 31 -6.31 -33.50 22.08
CA HIS A 31 -7.05 -33.78 23.30
C HIS A 31 -7.41 -32.45 23.98
N PRO A 32 -8.65 -32.25 24.48
CA PRO A 32 -9.08 -30.95 25.02
C PRO A 32 -8.25 -30.41 26.19
N SER A 33 -7.42 -31.26 26.81
CA SER A 33 -6.65 -30.97 28.02
C SER A 33 -5.14 -31.21 27.91
N SER A 34 -4.60 -31.59 26.74
CA SER A 34 -3.16 -31.73 26.53
C SER A 34 -2.69 -30.82 25.41
N ASP A 35 -1.64 -30.03 25.66
CA ASP A 35 -1.00 -29.16 24.68
C ASP A 35 -0.04 -29.92 23.73
N GLU A 36 -0.30 -31.21 23.51
CA GLU A 36 0.54 -32.11 22.72
C GLU A 36 -0.27 -32.71 21.56
N VAL A 37 0.34 -32.70 20.37
CA VAL A 37 -0.16 -33.43 19.20
C VAL A 37 0.89 -34.44 18.80
N LEU A 38 0.53 -35.72 18.88
CA LEU A 38 1.42 -36.79 18.45
C LEU A 38 1.24 -37.01 16.95
N VAL A 39 2.31 -36.75 16.19
CA VAL A 39 2.34 -36.98 14.74
C VAL A 39 3.23 -38.18 14.46
N ARG A 40 2.72 -39.11 13.66
CA ARG A 40 3.46 -40.29 13.20
C ARG A 40 3.71 -40.20 11.72
N CYS A 41 4.97 -40.38 11.35
CA CYS A 41 5.43 -40.32 9.98
C CYS A 41 6.34 -41.53 9.68
N GLN A 42 6.20 -42.09 8.49
CA GLN A 42 7.13 -43.06 7.94
C GLN A 42 7.67 -42.54 6.61
N THR A 43 8.99 -42.58 6.43
CA THR A 43 9.66 -42.15 5.21
C THR A 43 10.10 -43.35 4.36
N ASN A 44 10.45 -43.08 3.10
CA ASN A 44 11.03 -44.06 2.18
C ASN A 44 12.49 -44.46 2.50
N GLY A 45 13.05 -43.95 3.62
CA GLY A 45 14.43 -44.21 4.04
C GLY A 45 15.50 -43.34 3.37
N ILE A 46 15.14 -42.44 2.44
CA ILE A 46 16.09 -41.46 1.86
C ILE A 46 16.48 -40.40 2.88
N ILE A 47 15.51 -39.94 3.68
CA ILE A 47 15.74 -39.05 4.81
C ILE A 47 15.13 -39.62 6.10
N PRO A 48 15.69 -39.28 7.29
CA PRO A 48 15.09 -39.64 8.57
C PRO A 48 13.70 -39.01 8.74
N ALA A 49 12.85 -39.67 9.53
CA ALA A 49 11.49 -39.18 9.81
C ALA A 49 11.50 -37.83 10.53
N GLU A 50 12.50 -37.59 11.38
CA GLU A 50 12.70 -36.32 12.08
C GLU A 50 12.98 -35.17 11.11
N GLN A 51 13.76 -35.43 10.06
CA GLN A 51 14.06 -34.43 9.03
C GLN A 51 12.82 -34.13 8.19
N ALA A 52 12.11 -35.16 7.73
CA ALA A 52 10.85 -34.98 7.00
C ALA A 52 9.81 -34.20 7.83
N MET A 53 9.76 -34.45 9.14
CA MET A 53 8.90 -33.75 10.08
C MET A 53 9.31 -32.28 10.23
N ALA A 54 10.60 -31.98 10.37
CA ALA A 54 11.09 -30.61 10.46
C ALA A 54 10.80 -29.79 9.20
N GLU A 55 11.05 -30.37 8.01
CA GLU A 55 10.75 -29.73 6.72
C GLU A 55 9.24 -29.49 6.55
N SER A 56 8.40 -30.46 6.91
CA SER A 56 6.94 -30.34 6.85
C SER A 56 6.39 -29.33 7.87
N LEU A 57 6.95 -29.27 9.09
CA LEU A 57 6.60 -28.27 10.09
C LEU A 57 7.02 -26.87 9.67
N PHE A 58 8.15 -26.72 8.98
CA PHE A 58 8.58 -25.44 8.42
C PHE A 58 7.58 -24.92 7.38
N LEU A 59 7.16 -25.77 6.45
CA LEU A 59 6.12 -25.47 5.47
C LEU A 59 4.76 -25.17 6.14
N ALA A 60 4.37 -25.97 7.14
CA ALA A 60 3.14 -25.73 7.89
C ALA A 60 3.19 -24.40 8.68
N LYS A 61 4.36 -24.04 9.22
CA LYS A 61 4.60 -22.76 9.87
C LYS A 61 4.42 -21.61 8.89
N GLU A 62 4.94 -21.72 7.66
CA GLU A 62 4.66 -20.74 6.61
C GLU A 62 3.16 -20.60 6.35
N VAL A 63 2.42 -21.72 6.27
CA VAL A 63 0.95 -21.66 6.14
C VAL A 63 0.32 -20.93 7.33
N PHE A 64 0.74 -21.19 8.58
CA PHE A 64 0.23 -20.48 9.77
C PHE A 64 0.56 -18.98 9.80
N THR A 65 1.77 -18.58 9.44
CA THR A 65 2.10 -17.15 9.33
C THR A 65 1.29 -16.45 8.25
N HIS A 66 0.71 -17.19 7.29
CA HIS A 66 -0.12 -16.66 6.22
C HIS A 66 -1.63 -16.86 6.44
N MET A 67 -2.05 -17.62 7.45
CA MET A 67 -3.47 -17.90 7.76
C MET A 67 -4.09 -16.95 8.80
N GLU A 68 -3.29 -16.25 9.60
CA GLU A 68 -3.79 -15.35 10.65
C GLU A 68 -3.35 -13.89 10.39
N PRO A 69 -4.15 -13.07 9.69
CA PRO A 69 -3.96 -11.61 9.62
C PRO A 69 -4.08 -10.89 10.98
N GLY A 70 -4.32 -11.60 12.09
CA GLY A 70 -4.99 -11.05 13.27
C GLY A 70 -4.14 -10.66 14.48
N GLN A 71 -2.82 -10.84 14.51
CA GLN A 71 -2.07 -10.71 15.79
C GLN A 71 -0.81 -9.85 15.79
N GLN A 72 -0.44 -9.23 14.66
CA GLN A 72 0.67 -8.28 14.70
C GLN A 72 0.19 -6.93 15.24
N LYS A 73 0.76 -6.50 16.36
CA LYS A 73 0.54 -5.16 16.90
C LYS A 73 1.21 -4.15 15.97
N ALA A 74 0.49 -3.09 15.60
CA ALA A 74 1.06 -2.01 14.81
C ALA A 74 2.33 -1.46 15.48
N PRO A 75 3.38 -1.11 14.71
CA PRO A 75 4.63 -0.62 15.27
C PRO A 75 4.47 0.73 16.00
N PHE A 76 3.34 1.43 15.78
CA PHE A 76 2.95 2.69 16.41
C PHE A 76 1.42 2.84 16.35
N PRO A 77 0.80 3.78 17.11
CA PRO A 77 -0.64 4.01 17.08
C PRO A 77 -1.09 4.68 15.77
N VAL A 78 -1.74 3.94 14.88
CA VAL A 78 -2.23 4.44 13.58
C VAL A 78 -3.57 5.17 13.75
N THR A 79 -3.74 6.31 13.08
CA THR A 79 -5.01 7.05 13.02
C THR A 79 -5.50 7.37 11.63
N GLY A 80 -4.66 7.21 10.60
CA GLY A 80 -5.08 7.46 9.23
C GLY A 80 -4.04 7.08 8.21
N LEU A 81 -4.49 7.09 6.96
CA LEU A 81 -3.73 6.60 5.82
C LEU A 81 -3.81 7.61 4.69
N LEU A 82 -2.66 7.85 4.07
CA LEU A 82 -2.51 8.78 2.98
C LEU A 82 -1.93 8.00 1.80
N PHE A 83 -2.62 8.02 0.66
CA PHE A 83 -2.26 7.25 -0.53
C PHE A 83 -1.99 8.17 -1.70
N ASP A 84 -0.89 7.96 -2.41
CA ASP A 84 -0.80 8.35 -3.80
C ASP A 84 -1.77 7.54 -4.66
N LEU A 85 -2.03 8.02 -5.87
CA LEU A 85 -2.98 7.42 -6.81
C LEU A 85 -2.25 6.73 -7.97
N ASP A 86 -1.67 7.52 -8.86
CA ASP A 86 -1.00 7.06 -10.08
C ASP A 86 0.18 6.16 -9.75
N ASP A 87 0.28 5.02 -10.44
CA ASP A 87 1.33 4.00 -10.24
C ASP A 87 1.39 3.42 -8.81
N THR A 88 0.41 3.75 -7.95
CA THR A 88 0.32 3.30 -6.55
C THR A 88 -0.92 2.43 -6.31
N LEU A 89 -2.13 2.97 -6.50
CA LEU A 89 -3.37 2.18 -6.38
C LEU A 89 -3.63 1.31 -7.62
N TYR A 90 -2.97 1.62 -8.72
CA TYR A 90 -2.92 0.84 -9.96
C TYR A 90 -1.54 0.98 -10.56
N ASP A 91 -1.06 -0.03 -11.27
CA ASP A 91 0.17 0.03 -12.06
C ASP A 91 -0.19 -0.25 -13.53
N VAL A 92 -0.33 0.83 -14.31
CA VAL A 92 -0.67 0.74 -15.74
C VAL A 92 0.36 1.50 -16.57
N PRO A 93 1.51 0.86 -16.92
CA PRO A 93 2.59 1.52 -17.64
C PRO A 93 2.18 2.17 -18.96
N ALA A 94 1.18 1.61 -19.65
CA ALA A 94 0.65 2.15 -20.89
C ALA A 94 -0.06 3.51 -20.69
N MET A 95 -0.80 3.67 -19.59
CA MET A 95 -1.47 4.93 -19.25
C MET A 95 -0.44 5.99 -18.87
N LYS A 96 0.56 5.64 -18.06
CA LYS A 96 1.71 6.50 -17.74
C LYS A 96 2.44 6.99 -19.00
N ALA A 97 2.69 6.08 -19.95
CA ALA A 97 3.31 6.43 -21.23
C ALA A 97 2.42 7.36 -22.08
N GLN A 98 1.10 7.17 -22.04
CA GLN A 98 0.16 8.05 -22.72
C GLN A 98 0.12 9.45 -22.09
N VAL A 99 0.16 9.57 -20.75
CA VAL A 99 0.30 10.85 -20.05
C VAL A 99 1.60 11.54 -20.46
N ALA A 100 2.73 10.83 -20.46
CA ALA A 100 4.00 11.38 -20.90
C ALA A 100 3.94 11.87 -22.36
N THR A 101 3.28 11.13 -23.24
CA THR A 101 3.07 11.52 -24.64
C THR A 101 2.22 12.79 -24.74
N ASN A 102 1.15 12.91 -23.94
CA ASN A 102 0.31 14.10 -23.93
C ASN A 102 1.07 15.33 -23.43
N ILE A 103 1.91 15.18 -22.40
CA ILE A 103 2.80 16.25 -21.91
C ILE A 103 3.72 16.73 -23.04
N GLN A 104 4.39 15.80 -23.73
CA GLN A 104 5.30 16.14 -24.82
C GLN A 104 4.57 16.87 -25.96
N ARG A 105 3.39 16.38 -26.35
CA ARG A 105 2.54 17.03 -27.36
C ARG A 105 2.09 18.42 -26.94
N TYR A 106 1.73 18.63 -25.67
CA TYR A 106 1.38 19.94 -25.16
C TYR A 106 2.56 20.92 -25.27
N MET A 107 3.76 20.46 -24.89
CA MET A 107 4.97 21.29 -24.96
C MET A 107 5.29 21.74 -26.39
N VAL A 108 5.16 20.85 -27.39
CA VAL A 108 5.37 21.23 -28.79
C VAL A 108 4.24 22.13 -29.28
N ALA A 109 2.98 21.69 -29.14
CA ALA A 109 1.85 22.33 -29.80
C ALA A 109 1.40 23.65 -29.15
N LYS A 110 1.48 23.76 -27.81
CA LYS A 110 0.97 24.90 -27.05
C LYS A 110 2.08 25.81 -26.54
N LEU A 111 3.25 25.25 -26.21
CA LEU A 111 4.37 26.02 -25.65
C LEU A 111 5.47 26.32 -26.68
N GLY A 112 5.40 25.74 -27.89
CA GLY A 112 6.38 25.97 -28.95
C GLY A 112 7.79 25.45 -28.62
N VAL A 113 7.90 24.47 -27.70
CA VAL A 113 9.16 23.80 -27.39
C VAL A 113 9.58 22.97 -28.61
N TYR A 114 10.84 23.06 -28.99
CA TYR A 114 11.39 22.29 -30.09
C TYR A 114 11.41 20.80 -29.76
N GLU A 115 10.97 19.95 -30.70
CA GLU A 115 10.68 18.52 -30.47
C GLU A 115 11.88 17.77 -29.87
N ASP A 116 13.09 18.05 -30.36
CA ASP A 116 14.33 17.40 -29.91
C ASP A 116 14.68 17.75 -28.44
N ASP A 117 14.18 18.87 -27.90
CA ASP A 117 14.47 19.34 -26.54
C ASP A 117 13.45 18.83 -25.50
N VAL A 118 12.29 18.34 -25.94
CA VAL A 118 11.12 18.08 -25.06
C VAL A 118 11.43 17.03 -24.00
N VAL A 119 12.06 15.92 -24.39
CA VAL A 119 12.31 14.79 -23.49
C VAL A 119 13.30 15.18 -22.40
N GLU A 120 14.39 15.86 -22.76
CA GLU A 120 15.38 16.35 -21.79
C GLU A 120 14.74 17.38 -20.86
N LEU A 121 13.95 18.31 -21.39
CA LEU A 121 13.28 19.32 -20.58
C LEU A 121 12.28 18.70 -19.61
N CYS A 122 11.49 17.72 -20.03
CA CYS A 122 10.61 16.95 -19.15
C CYS A 122 11.40 16.33 -17.99
N PHE A 123 12.47 15.60 -18.32
CA PHE A 123 13.31 14.92 -17.33
C PHE A 123 13.89 15.91 -16.32
N ARG A 124 14.45 17.02 -16.78
CA ARG A 124 15.02 18.06 -15.91
C ARG A 124 13.94 18.72 -15.04
N CYS A 125 12.79 19.06 -15.61
CA CYS A 125 11.68 19.62 -14.84
C CYS A 125 11.21 18.65 -13.73
N TYR A 126 11.06 17.37 -14.06
CA TYR A 126 10.71 16.35 -13.07
C TYR A 126 11.77 16.20 -11.97
N MET A 127 13.05 16.11 -12.34
CA MET A 127 14.15 15.95 -11.39
C MET A 127 14.29 17.15 -10.47
N ASP A 128 14.23 18.36 -11.01
CA ASP A 128 14.46 19.58 -10.24
C ASP A 128 13.23 20.01 -9.42
N TYR A 129 12.01 19.80 -9.95
CA TYR A 129 10.78 20.41 -9.42
C TYR A 129 9.67 19.41 -9.04
N GLY A 130 9.88 18.11 -9.22
CA GLY A 130 8.93 17.05 -8.86
C GLY A 130 7.89 16.73 -9.94
N THR A 131 7.51 17.69 -10.77
CA THR A 131 6.65 17.47 -11.95
C THR A 131 7.13 18.29 -13.14
N THR A 132 6.81 17.83 -14.35
CA THR A 132 7.09 18.61 -15.57
C THR A 132 6.39 19.98 -15.52
N LEU A 133 5.11 20.01 -15.13
CA LEU A 133 4.33 21.24 -15.02
C LEU A 133 4.98 22.26 -14.07
N SER A 134 5.39 21.84 -12.86
CA SER A 134 6.05 22.74 -11.90
C SER A 134 7.32 23.37 -12.47
N GLY A 135 8.18 22.55 -13.09
CA GLY A 135 9.41 23.04 -13.71
C GLY A 135 9.16 23.97 -14.90
N LEU A 136 8.15 23.69 -15.73
CA LEU A 136 7.78 24.56 -16.84
C LEU A 136 7.21 25.88 -16.36
N VAL A 137 6.37 25.89 -15.33
CA VAL A 137 5.83 27.13 -14.73
C VAL A 137 6.96 28.02 -14.24
N VAL A 138 7.96 27.47 -13.54
CA VAL A 138 9.12 28.24 -13.08
C VAL A 138 9.93 28.80 -14.26
N ARG A 139 10.25 27.96 -15.26
CA ARG A 139 11.10 28.35 -16.40
C ARG A 139 10.43 29.38 -17.31
N LEU A 140 9.15 29.18 -17.63
CA LEU A 140 8.39 30.08 -18.49
C LEU A 140 8.03 31.39 -17.77
N ALA A 141 7.82 31.35 -16.46
CA ALA A 141 7.63 32.56 -15.66
C ALA A 141 8.81 33.53 -15.76
N ALA A 142 10.05 33.01 -15.75
CA ALA A 142 11.25 33.82 -15.92
C ALA A 142 11.31 34.52 -17.30
N GLN A 143 10.52 34.06 -18.27
CA GLN A 143 10.40 34.61 -19.61
C GLN A 143 9.14 35.47 -19.80
N GLY A 144 8.36 35.71 -18.74
CA GLY A 144 7.12 36.49 -18.80
C GLY A 144 5.88 35.70 -19.27
N HIS A 145 5.98 34.39 -19.47
CA HIS A 145 4.88 33.55 -19.93
C HIS A 145 4.07 32.95 -18.76
N HIS A 146 2.85 32.49 -19.04
CA HIS A 146 1.95 31.83 -18.09
C HIS A 146 1.41 30.54 -18.70
N ILE A 147 1.44 29.44 -17.93
CA ILE A 147 0.75 28.20 -18.29
C ILE A 147 -0.60 28.23 -17.59
N ASP A 148 -1.67 28.15 -18.38
CA ASP A 148 -2.99 27.87 -17.84
C ASP A 148 -3.03 26.40 -17.38
N THR A 149 -3.13 26.19 -16.07
CA THR A 149 -3.12 24.85 -15.48
C THR A 149 -4.38 24.07 -15.82
N GLU A 150 -5.50 24.74 -16.06
CA GLU A 150 -6.75 24.07 -16.47
C GLU A 150 -6.62 23.56 -17.92
N ASP A 151 -6.10 24.38 -18.85
CA ASP A 151 -5.80 23.93 -20.23
C ASP A 151 -4.76 22.80 -20.23
N TRP A 152 -3.75 22.86 -19.35
CA TRP A 152 -2.77 21.79 -19.17
C TRP A 152 -3.44 20.48 -18.76
N HIS A 153 -4.23 20.46 -17.69
CA HIS A 153 -4.87 19.24 -17.20
C HIS A 153 -5.92 18.69 -18.18
N ALA A 154 -6.68 19.58 -18.81
CA ALA A 154 -7.63 19.21 -19.86
C ALA A 154 -6.94 18.49 -21.02
N PHE A 155 -5.75 18.94 -21.42
CA PHE A 155 -4.99 18.30 -22.50
C PHE A 155 -4.28 17.03 -22.06
N VAL A 156 -3.63 17.05 -20.88
CA VAL A 156 -2.75 15.98 -20.42
C VAL A 156 -3.53 14.79 -19.87
N HIS A 157 -4.51 15.04 -19.00
CA HIS A 157 -5.27 13.99 -18.34
C HIS A 157 -6.65 13.77 -18.96
N HIS A 158 -7.41 14.82 -19.30
CA HIS A 158 -8.82 14.62 -19.68
C HIS A 158 -9.00 14.09 -21.11
N THR A 159 -7.91 13.91 -21.86
CA THR A 159 -7.88 13.26 -23.17
C THR A 159 -7.51 11.78 -23.11
N LEU A 160 -7.19 11.24 -21.93
CA LEU A 160 -6.82 9.84 -21.79
C LEU A 160 -8.03 8.94 -22.10
N PRO A 161 -7.85 7.83 -22.84
CA PRO A 161 -8.86 6.79 -22.99
C PRO A 161 -8.89 5.91 -21.73
N TYR A 162 -9.39 6.43 -20.60
CA TYR A 162 -9.32 5.77 -19.30
C TYR A 162 -9.89 4.35 -19.30
N GLU A 163 -11.00 4.14 -20.00
CA GLU A 163 -11.67 2.84 -20.10
C GLU A 163 -10.87 1.81 -20.90
N GLU A 164 -9.78 2.18 -21.57
CA GLU A 164 -8.84 1.22 -22.16
C GLU A 164 -7.81 0.72 -21.13
N TYR A 165 -7.59 1.50 -20.06
CA TYR A 165 -6.52 1.27 -19.07
C TYR A 165 -7.03 0.78 -17.72
N LEU A 166 -8.14 1.32 -17.25
CA LEU A 166 -8.68 1.06 -15.92
C LEU A 166 -10.00 0.28 -15.99
N ARG A 167 -10.12 -0.65 -15.06
CA ARG A 167 -11.30 -1.48 -14.83
C ARG A 167 -11.58 -1.52 -13.33
N PRO A 168 -12.81 -1.84 -12.92
CA PRO A 168 -13.09 -2.11 -11.51
C PRO A 168 -12.15 -3.18 -10.97
N ASP A 169 -11.63 -2.95 -9.77
CA ASP A 169 -10.76 -3.88 -9.07
C ASP A 169 -11.44 -4.36 -7.78
N PRO A 170 -12.20 -5.46 -7.83
CA PRO A 170 -12.88 -6.01 -6.66
C PRO A 170 -11.91 -6.47 -5.56
N ALA A 171 -10.67 -6.87 -5.92
CA ALA A 171 -9.68 -7.32 -4.95
C ALA A 171 -9.14 -6.12 -4.15
N LEU A 172 -8.78 -5.03 -4.85
CA LEU A 172 -8.41 -3.76 -4.25
C LEU A 172 -9.55 -3.23 -3.35
N ARG A 173 -10.78 -3.18 -3.86
CA ARG A 173 -11.93 -2.69 -3.10
C ARG A 173 -12.13 -3.48 -1.81
N ARG A 174 -12.11 -4.82 -1.88
CA ARG A 174 -12.29 -5.68 -0.71
C ARG A 174 -11.21 -5.41 0.33
N MET A 175 -9.95 -5.38 -0.10
CA MET A 175 -8.81 -5.11 0.77
C MET A 175 -8.95 -3.74 1.45
N LEU A 176 -9.17 -2.67 0.68
CA LEU A 176 -9.29 -1.32 1.26
C LEU A 176 -10.51 -1.19 2.19
N SER A 177 -11.59 -1.93 1.94
CA SER A 177 -12.80 -1.91 2.80
C SER A 177 -12.57 -2.55 4.18
N ASP A 178 -11.60 -3.46 4.29
CA ASP A 178 -11.26 -4.13 5.55
C ASP A 178 -10.39 -3.25 6.47
N ILE A 179 -9.90 -2.11 5.97
CA ILE A 179 -9.08 -1.17 6.72
C ILE A 179 -9.96 -0.30 7.64
N PRO A 180 -9.72 -0.27 8.96
CA PRO A 180 -10.56 0.44 9.92
C PRO A 180 -10.20 1.92 10.11
N TYR A 181 -9.23 2.43 9.34
CA TYR A 181 -8.69 3.79 9.46
C TYR A 181 -9.20 4.70 8.32
N PRO A 182 -9.36 6.01 8.56
CA PRO A 182 -9.67 6.96 7.50
C PRO A 182 -8.58 6.94 6.41
N MET A 183 -9.00 6.90 5.15
CA MET A 183 -8.13 6.89 3.98
C MET A 183 -8.31 8.18 3.18
N HIS A 184 -7.20 8.76 2.73
CA HIS A 184 -7.17 9.98 1.95
C HIS A 184 -6.25 9.81 0.75
N ILE A 185 -6.59 10.44 -0.38
CA ILE A 185 -5.70 10.53 -1.54
C ILE A 185 -4.84 11.78 -1.43
N PHE A 186 -3.56 11.69 -1.79
CA PHE A 186 -2.66 12.81 -2.01
C PHE A 186 -1.88 12.64 -3.32
N THR A 187 -2.35 13.32 -4.36
CA THR A 187 -1.82 13.21 -5.73
C THR A 187 -1.35 14.57 -6.27
N ASN A 188 -0.35 14.53 -7.16
CA ASN A 188 0.04 15.70 -7.95
C ASN A 188 -0.89 15.94 -9.16
N ALA A 189 -1.84 15.04 -9.43
CA ALA A 189 -2.82 15.16 -10.49
C ALA A 189 -4.01 16.07 -10.10
N ASP A 190 -4.76 16.51 -11.10
CA ASP A 190 -5.97 17.29 -10.89
C ASP A 190 -7.12 16.45 -10.33
N ARG A 191 -8.06 17.14 -9.68
CA ARG A 191 -9.18 16.51 -8.99
C ARG A 191 -10.04 15.64 -9.90
N LYS A 192 -10.27 16.08 -11.14
CA LYS A 192 -11.15 15.39 -12.09
C LYS A 192 -10.52 14.08 -12.57
N HIS A 193 -9.23 14.10 -12.87
CA HIS A 193 -8.46 12.88 -13.12
C HIS A 193 -8.56 11.92 -11.93
N ALA A 194 -8.27 12.41 -10.72
CA ALA A 194 -8.22 11.58 -9.52
C ALA A 194 -9.55 10.86 -9.24
N LEU A 195 -10.67 11.60 -9.26
CA LEU A 195 -12.00 11.01 -9.06
C LEU A 195 -12.32 9.97 -10.12
N HIS A 196 -12.04 10.26 -11.39
CA HIS A 196 -12.40 9.36 -12.48
C HIS A 196 -11.65 8.02 -12.38
N CYS A 197 -10.36 8.05 -12.04
CA CYS A 197 -9.59 6.84 -11.76
C CYS A 197 -10.19 6.04 -10.59
N LEU A 198 -10.52 6.70 -9.47
CA LEU A 198 -11.11 6.04 -8.30
C LEU A 198 -12.50 5.45 -8.58
N GLU A 199 -13.31 6.13 -9.41
CA GLU A 199 -14.62 5.66 -9.85
C GLU A 199 -14.49 4.40 -10.73
N LEU A 200 -13.57 4.42 -11.70
CA LEU A 200 -13.31 3.28 -12.58
C LEU A 200 -12.77 2.07 -11.82
N LEU A 201 -11.90 2.29 -10.82
CA LEU A 201 -11.41 1.24 -9.93
C LEU A 201 -12.49 0.73 -8.97
N GLY A 202 -13.56 1.50 -8.77
CA GLY A 202 -14.66 1.16 -7.87
C GLY A 202 -14.29 1.32 -6.40
N VAL A 203 -13.49 2.33 -6.05
CA VAL A 203 -13.01 2.59 -4.66
C VAL A 203 -13.20 4.03 -4.19
N ALA A 204 -13.81 4.91 -5.01
CA ALA A 204 -13.99 6.32 -4.69
C ALA A 204 -14.68 6.59 -3.34
N ASP A 205 -15.67 5.78 -2.98
CA ASP A 205 -16.43 5.89 -1.72
C ASP A 205 -15.66 5.46 -0.47
N LEU A 206 -14.49 4.82 -0.63
CA LEU A 206 -13.64 4.40 0.49
C LEU A 206 -12.72 5.51 1.00
N PHE A 207 -12.50 6.55 0.19
CA PHE A 207 -11.63 7.67 0.54
C PHE A 207 -12.44 8.85 1.09
N GLN A 208 -12.07 9.35 2.27
CA GLN A 208 -12.75 10.48 2.91
C GLN A 208 -12.49 11.81 2.20
N SER A 209 -11.29 11.98 1.62
CA SER A 209 -10.96 13.16 0.83
C SER A 209 -9.90 12.86 -0.23
N VAL A 210 -9.84 13.77 -1.20
CA VAL A 210 -8.80 13.82 -2.23
C VAL A 210 -8.08 15.15 -2.10
N VAL A 211 -6.80 15.11 -1.75
CA VAL A 211 -5.88 16.24 -1.82
C VAL A 211 -5.23 16.20 -3.21
N SER A 212 -5.88 16.84 -4.18
CA SER A 212 -5.39 16.98 -5.55
C SER A 212 -4.58 18.28 -5.71
N PHE A 213 -4.04 18.45 -6.92
CA PHE A 213 -3.33 19.65 -7.34
C PHE A 213 -4.07 20.94 -6.92
N GLU A 214 -5.35 21.08 -7.24
CA GLU A 214 -6.11 22.30 -6.96
C GLU A 214 -6.21 22.61 -5.47
N GLU A 215 -6.45 21.61 -4.61
CA GLU A 215 -6.52 21.78 -3.17
C GLU A 215 -5.19 22.28 -2.59
N VAL A 216 -4.07 21.68 -3.03
CA VAL A 216 -2.74 22.10 -2.60
C VAL A 216 -2.43 23.51 -3.08
N GLN A 217 -2.73 23.82 -4.34
CA GLN A 217 -2.49 25.15 -4.91
C GLN A 217 -3.34 26.23 -4.23
N ALA A 218 -4.61 25.94 -3.94
CA ALA A 218 -5.51 26.85 -3.22
C ALA A 218 -5.01 27.10 -1.78
N ALA A 219 -4.61 26.04 -1.07
CA ALA A 219 -4.07 26.15 0.28
C ALA A 219 -2.72 26.91 0.31
N ALA A 220 -1.83 26.63 -0.64
CA ALA A 220 -0.57 27.36 -0.81
C ALA A 220 -0.81 28.86 -1.09
N ALA A 221 -1.81 29.19 -1.92
CA ALA A 221 -2.19 30.58 -2.19
C ALA A 221 -2.75 31.27 -0.95
N ALA A 222 -3.60 30.57 -0.17
CA ALA A 222 -4.13 31.09 1.09
C ALA A 222 -3.03 31.40 2.12
N ARG A 223 -1.92 30.64 2.10
CA ARG A 223 -0.71 30.90 2.90
C ARG A 223 0.23 31.96 2.33
N GLY A 224 -0.06 32.48 1.14
CA GLY A 224 0.81 33.40 0.42
C GLY A 224 2.11 32.75 -0.09
N TRP A 225 2.20 31.42 -0.10
CA TRP A 225 3.35 30.68 -0.63
C TRP A 225 3.35 30.64 -2.16
N ALA A 226 2.16 30.69 -2.76
CA ALA A 226 1.98 30.82 -4.19
C ALA A 226 1.17 32.07 -4.52
N ARG A 227 1.60 32.82 -5.54
CA ARG A 227 0.87 33.97 -6.07
C ARG A 227 0.69 33.80 -7.56
N HIS A 228 -0.54 33.99 -8.06
CA HIS A 228 -0.88 33.78 -9.47
C HIS A 228 -0.46 32.38 -9.97
N GLY A 229 -0.62 31.35 -9.14
CA GLY A 229 -0.26 29.96 -9.45
C GLY A 229 1.23 29.64 -9.38
N ARG A 230 2.07 30.50 -8.77
CA ARG A 230 3.53 30.33 -8.77
C ARG A 230 4.17 30.59 -7.40
N PRO A 231 5.18 29.80 -7.00
CA PRO A 231 5.54 28.51 -7.59
C PRO A 231 4.39 27.49 -7.45
N ILE A 232 4.45 26.40 -8.22
CA ILE A 232 3.61 25.23 -7.97
C ILE A 232 4.18 24.49 -6.77
N VAL A 233 3.30 24.16 -5.81
CA VAL A 233 3.61 23.38 -4.62
C VAL A 233 3.11 21.97 -4.87
N CYS A 234 4.02 21.02 -5.01
CA CYS A 234 3.69 19.62 -5.30
C CYS A 234 4.69 18.68 -4.65
N LYS A 235 4.37 17.38 -4.58
CA LYS A 235 5.34 16.36 -4.15
C LYS A 235 6.59 16.43 -5.07
N PRO A 236 7.82 16.28 -4.55
CA PRO A 236 8.20 15.92 -3.18
C PRO A 236 8.49 17.12 -2.25
N ALA A 237 8.03 18.33 -2.55
CA ALA A 237 8.34 19.51 -1.73
C ALA A 237 7.74 19.39 -0.33
N HIS A 238 8.49 19.79 0.71
CA HIS A 238 8.04 19.75 2.12
C HIS A 238 6.69 20.47 2.32
N GLN A 239 6.53 21.63 1.68
CA GLN A 239 5.30 22.42 1.74
C GLN A 239 4.06 21.64 1.26
N ALA A 240 4.21 20.73 0.29
CA ALA A 240 3.09 19.95 -0.21
C ALA A 240 2.61 18.94 0.85
N TYR A 241 3.52 18.31 1.59
CA TYR A 241 3.19 17.40 2.69
C TYR A 241 2.58 18.14 3.88
N GLU A 242 3.11 19.32 4.22
CA GLU A 242 2.55 20.17 5.28
C GLU A 242 1.08 20.53 4.98
N LEU A 243 0.79 20.96 3.75
CA LEU A 243 -0.58 21.27 3.33
C LEU A 243 -1.46 20.01 3.28
N ALA A 244 -0.95 18.88 2.80
CA ALA A 244 -1.72 17.64 2.75
C ALA A 244 -2.13 17.15 4.16
N LEU A 245 -1.22 17.19 5.12
CA LEU A 245 -1.50 16.83 6.51
C LEU A 245 -2.53 17.78 7.15
N GLU A 246 -2.44 19.08 6.86
CA GLU A 246 -3.42 20.05 7.35
C GLU A 246 -4.81 19.89 6.74
N LEU A 247 -4.88 19.68 5.42
CA LEU A 247 -6.13 19.49 4.70
C LEU A 247 -6.86 18.20 5.11
N THR A 248 -6.11 17.19 5.54
CA THR A 248 -6.66 15.91 5.99
C THR A 248 -6.84 15.84 7.51
N GLY A 249 -6.20 16.73 8.28
CA GLY A 249 -6.20 16.70 9.74
C GLY A 249 -5.42 15.52 10.34
N LEU A 250 -4.51 14.94 9.56
CA LEU A 250 -3.74 13.77 9.96
C LEU A 250 -2.54 14.16 10.85
N ASP A 251 -2.31 13.39 11.91
CA ASP A 251 -1.07 13.44 12.69
C ASP A 251 0.01 12.64 11.96
N PRO A 252 1.12 13.27 11.50
CA PRO A 252 2.16 12.56 10.76
C PRO A 252 2.73 11.37 11.53
N ALA A 253 2.92 11.48 12.85
CA ALA A 253 3.50 10.41 13.67
C ALA A 253 2.59 9.16 13.77
N ARG A 254 1.33 9.29 13.33
CA ARG A 254 0.28 8.27 13.39
C ARG A 254 -0.28 7.94 12.00
N THR A 255 0.40 8.36 10.94
CA THR A 255 -0.05 8.21 9.56
C THR A 255 0.85 7.27 8.78
N VAL A 256 0.24 6.41 7.95
CA VAL A 256 0.96 5.63 6.93
C VAL A 256 0.82 6.31 5.57
N TRP A 257 1.94 6.47 4.88
CA TRP A 257 2.07 7.09 3.56
C TRP A 257 2.46 6.05 2.51
N PHE A 258 1.68 5.96 1.43
CA PHE A 258 1.90 5.03 0.31
C PHE A 258 2.16 5.81 -0.97
N ASP A 259 3.28 5.55 -1.65
CA ASP A 259 3.63 6.21 -2.92
C ASP A 259 4.64 5.35 -3.70
N ASP A 260 4.59 5.42 -5.04
CA ASP A 260 5.50 4.68 -5.93
C ASP A 260 6.90 5.32 -5.99
N SER A 261 7.00 6.63 -5.75
CA SER A 261 8.20 7.42 -5.95
C SER A 261 9.07 7.44 -4.71
N ALA A 262 10.30 6.91 -4.85
CA ALA A 262 11.31 6.94 -3.80
C ALA A 262 11.58 8.35 -3.24
N ARG A 263 11.47 9.40 -4.09
CA ARG A 263 11.66 10.80 -3.67
C ARG A 263 10.51 11.29 -2.80
N ASN A 264 9.29 10.87 -3.13
CA ASN A 264 8.09 11.18 -2.36
C ASN A 264 8.10 10.42 -1.03
N ILE A 265 8.44 9.13 -1.05
CA ILE A 265 8.62 8.33 0.16
C ILE A 265 9.64 8.96 1.12
N ALA A 266 10.82 9.36 0.62
CA ALA A 266 11.80 10.04 1.44
C ALA A 266 11.30 11.37 2.01
N ALA A 267 10.45 12.10 1.27
CA ALA A 267 9.84 13.34 1.74
C ALA A 267 8.75 13.11 2.80
N GLY A 268 7.88 12.13 2.60
CA GLY A 268 6.88 11.73 3.58
C GLY A 268 7.52 11.24 4.89
N LYS A 269 8.63 10.50 4.78
CA LYS A 269 9.43 10.09 5.94
C LYS A 269 9.99 11.28 6.71
N ARG A 270 10.53 12.30 6.01
CA ARG A 270 10.99 13.56 6.62
C ARG A 270 9.85 14.36 7.24
N ALA A 271 8.63 14.25 6.71
CA ALA A 271 7.43 14.85 7.29
C ALA A 271 6.92 14.10 8.54
N GLY A 272 7.56 12.99 8.93
CA GLY A 272 7.26 12.26 10.17
C GLY A 272 6.33 11.05 10.00
N MET A 273 5.95 10.71 8.76
CA MET A 273 5.06 9.59 8.49
C MET A 273 5.80 8.25 8.42
N HIS A 274 5.07 7.17 8.72
CA HIS A 274 5.50 5.82 8.37
C HIS A 274 5.27 5.59 6.89
N SER A 275 6.28 5.12 6.16
CA SER A 275 6.27 5.19 4.69
C SER A 275 6.40 3.81 4.05
N VAL A 276 5.54 3.54 3.08
CA VAL A 276 5.46 2.28 2.33
C VAL A 276 5.67 2.58 0.86
N LEU A 277 6.80 2.15 0.32
CA LEU A 277 7.07 2.25 -1.11
C LEU A 277 6.28 1.16 -1.85
N VAL A 278 5.51 1.56 -2.85
CA VAL A 278 4.70 0.63 -3.68
C VAL A 278 5.33 0.48 -5.07
N GLY A 279 5.12 -0.65 -5.73
CA GLY A 279 5.55 -0.88 -7.12
C GLY A 279 6.93 -1.52 -7.26
N ARG A 280 7.73 -1.63 -6.19
CA ARG A 280 9.10 -2.19 -6.23
C ARG A 280 9.67 -2.47 -4.85
N THR A 281 10.58 -3.43 -4.79
CA THR A 281 11.34 -3.82 -3.60
C THR A 281 12.85 -3.72 -3.83
N GLY A 282 13.64 -3.76 -2.75
CA GLY A 282 15.10 -3.73 -2.82
C GLY A 282 15.70 -2.38 -3.22
N VAL A 283 14.93 -1.29 -3.15
CA VAL A 283 15.44 0.04 -3.48
C VAL A 283 16.17 0.61 -2.26
N GLU A 284 17.49 0.72 -2.37
CA GLU A 284 18.33 1.31 -1.33
C GLU A 284 18.18 2.84 -1.27
N GLY A 285 18.39 3.42 -0.09
CA GLY A 285 18.45 4.88 0.09
C GLY A 285 17.11 5.62 0.04
N THR A 286 15.97 4.92 -0.06
CA THR A 286 14.62 5.53 -0.02
C THR A 286 14.20 5.97 1.37
N GLY A 287 14.70 5.28 2.41
CA GLY A 287 14.25 5.47 3.80
C GLY A 287 12.84 4.93 4.08
N ALA A 288 12.26 4.15 3.16
CA ALA A 288 10.96 3.50 3.34
C ALA A 288 10.99 2.55 4.53
N ASP A 289 9.92 2.52 5.33
CA ASP A 289 9.75 1.56 6.42
C ASP A 289 9.35 0.17 5.91
N CYS A 290 8.63 0.15 4.78
CA CYS A 290 8.22 -1.05 4.08
C CYS A 290 8.32 -0.82 2.57
N GLN A 291 8.58 -1.89 1.81
CA GLN A 291 8.55 -1.86 0.34
C GLN A 291 7.72 -3.06 -0.13
N ILE A 292 6.80 -2.82 -1.07
CA ILE A 292 5.91 -3.83 -1.65
C ILE A 292 5.90 -3.73 -3.17
N GLU A 293 5.73 -4.86 -3.85
CA GLU A 293 5.68 -4.89 -5.31
C GLU A 293 4.33 -4.42 -5.84
N SER A 294 3.24 -4.77 -5.15
CA SER A 294 1.90 -4.28 -5.46
C SER A 294 1.20 -3.78 -4.21
N ILE A 295 0.28 -2.83 -4.37
CA ILE A 295 -0.63 -2.43 -3.28
C ILE A 295 -1.43 -3.61 -2.72
N HIS A 296 -1.67 -4.64 -3.54
CA HIS A 296 -2.34 -5.87 -3.14
C HIS A 296 -1.54 -6.73 -2.15
N ASP A 297 -0.24 -6.47 -1.99
CA ASP A 297 0.60 -7.14 -1.00
C ASP A 297 0.43 -6.56 0.41
N LEU A 298 -0.34 -5.48 0.57
CA LEU A 298 -0.50 -4.78 1.85
C LEU A 298 -0.97 -5.70 3.00
N PRO A 299 -1.93 -6.63 2.82
CA PRO A 299 -2.34 -7.55 3.89
C PRO A 299 -1.19 -8.44 4.38
N ARG A 300 -0.25 -8.78 3.50
CA ARG A 300 0.93 -9.60 3.82
C ARG A 300 2.03 -8.76 4.46
N ALA A 301 2.30 -7.57 3.91
CA ALA A 301 3.40 -6.72 4.33
C ALA A 301 3.11 -5.93 5.62
N ALA A 302 1.85 -5.56 5.82
CA ALA A 302 1.39 -4.79 6.98
C ALA A 302 0.04 -5.32 7.50
N PRO A 303 -0.05 -6.59 7.97
CA PRO A 303 -1.30 -7.18 8.47
C PRO A 303 -1.91 -6.38 9.64
N TRP A 304 -1.06 -5.69 10.41
CA TRP A 304 -1.46 -4.81 11.51
C TRP A 304 -2.35 -3.63 11.08
N LEU A 305 -2.39 -3.26 9.80
CA LEU A 305 -3.33 -2.27 9.26
C LEU A 305 -4.77 -2.75 9.22
N PHE A 306 -4.99 -4.06 9.23
CA PHE A 306 -6.31 -4.69 9.13
C PHE A 306 -6.81 -5.15 10.51
N ALA A 307 -5.94 -5.11 11.53
CA ALA A 307 -6.32 -5.40 12.90
C ALA A 307 -7.18 -4.26 13.46
N ARG A 308 -8.36 -4.60 13.98
CA ARG A 308 -9.22 -3.63 14.67
C ARG A 308 -8.53 -3.15 15.95
N ALA A 309 -8.28 -1.84 16.05
CA ALA A 309 -7.86 -1.22 17.29
C ALA A 309 -8.93 -1.47 18.37
N CYS A 310 -8.55 -2.11 19.48
CA CYS A 310 -9.42 -2.23 20.64
C CYS A 310 -9.63 -0.82 21.23
N ALA A 311 -10.88 -0.35 21.29
CA ALA A 311 -11.25 1.03 21.61
C ALA A 311 -11.11 1.40 23.10
N CYS A 312 -10.02 1.00 23.76
CA CYS A 312 -9.81 1.23 25.18
C CYS A 312 -8.51 2.00 25.47
N GLU A 313 -8.50 3.29 25.17
CA GLU A 313 -7.51 4.23 25.72
C GLU A 313 -8.23 5.12 26.75
N GLY A 314 -8.02 4.85 28.06
CA GLY A 314 -8.33 5.85 29.10
C GLY A 314 -8.87 5.41 30.48
N ALA A 315 -9.30 4.17 30.72
CA ALA A 315 -9.82 3.80 32.06
C ALA A 315 -9.67 2.31 32.38
N ALA A 316 -8.79 1.97 33.35
CA ALA A 316 -8.66 0.65 33.99
C ALA A 316 -8.45 -0.53 33.00
N PRO A 317 -8.05 -1.75 33.45
CA PRO A 317 -7.97 -2.88 32.53
C PRO A 317 -9.34 -3.15 31.93
N CYS A 318 -9.49 -2.87 30.62
CA CYS A 318 -10.73 -3.02 29.89
C CYS A 318 -11.22 -4.47 29.96
N ARG A 319 -12.43 -4.66 30.48
CA ARG A 319 -13.21 -5.92 30.38
C ARG A 319 -13.91 -6.05 29.02
N CYS A 320 -13.36 -5.46 27.96
CA CYS A 320 -13.76 -5.76 26.60
C CYS A 320 -13.19 -7.12 26.18
N GLY A 321 -13.62 -8.16 26.91
CA GLY A 321 -13.87 -9.42 26.26
C GLY A 321 -14.96 -9.15 25.22
N LEU A 322 -14.57 -9.07 23.96
CA LEU A 322 -15.29 -9.88 22.99
C LEU A 322 -15.44 -11.23 23.68
N GLU A 323 -16.67 -11.64 24.00
CA GLU A 323 -16.93 -13.02 24.36
C GLU A 323 -16.47 -13.85 23.16
N ALA A 324 -15.21 -14.27 23.19
CA ALA A 324 -14.69 -15.42 22.52
C ALA A 324 -15.35 -16.63 23.17
N LYS A 325 -16.67 -16.75 22.99
CA LYS A 325 -17.42 -17.95 23.34
C LYS A 325 -17.59 -18.89 22.15
N ASP A 326 -17.15 -18.52 20.95
CA ASP A 326 -17.09 -19.45 19.82
C ASP A 326 -15.83 -19.36 18.93
N ALA A 327 -14.86 -18.49 19.25
CA ALA A 327 -13.53 -18.50 18.61
C ALA A 327 -12.55 -19.21 19.55
N VAL A 328 -12.35 -20.50 19.27
CA VAL A 328 -11.44 -21.42 19.98
C VAL A 328 -10.08 -20.75 20.19
N ALA A 329 -9.59 -20.85 21.43
CA ALA A 329 -8.34 -20.30 21.92
C ALA A 329 -7.11 -20.73 21.09
N GLY A 330 -6.84 -20.04 19.99
CA GLY A 330 -5.57 -20.03 19.27
C GLY A 330 -4.58 -19.09 19.94
N ALA A 331 -4.16 -19.44 21.17
CA ALA A 331 -2.87 -18.96 21.63
C ALA A 331 -1.82 -19.60 20.71
N ALA A 332 -0.78 -18.86 20.31
CA ALA A 332 0.42 -19.48 19.79
C ALA A 332 0.96 -20.42 20.88
N ARG A 333 0.61 -21.70 20.77
CA ARG A 333 1.01 -22.76 21.70
C ARG A 333 2.25 -23.42 21.10
N GLU A 334 3.35 -23.41 21.84
CA GLU A 334 4.47 -24.30 21.53
C GLU A 334 4.00 -25.73 21.74
N VAL A 335 3.62 -26.40 20.65
CA VAL A 335 3.28 -27.83 20.67
C VAL A 335 4.59 -28.60 20.72
N ALA A 336 4.81 -29.33 21.82
CA ALA A 336 5.91 -30.26 21.91
C ALA A 336 5.65 -31.44 20.97
N VAL A 337 6.48 -31.59 19.94
CA VAL A 337 6.42 -32.71 19.00
C VAL A 337 7.42 -33.76 19.44
N SER A 338 6.94 -34.92 19.90
CA SER A 338 7.80 -36.09 20.13
C SER A 338 7.74 -37.02 18.91
N CYS A 339 8.91 -37.36 18.37
CA CYS A 339 9.05 -38.36 17.32
C CYS A 339 9.32 -39.71 17.99
N ALA A 340 8.40 -40.66 17.88
CA ALA A 340 8.65 -42.04 18.28
C ALA A 340 9.14 -42.82 17.05
N THR A 341 10.35 -43.38 17.14
CA THR A 341 11.01 -44.17 16.08
C THR A 341 10.41 -45.55 15.89
#